data_AF-A0A7S0K9H6-F1
#
_entry.id   AF-A0A7S0K9H6-F1
#
_cell.length_a   1.000
_cell.length_b   1.000
_cell.length_c   1.000
_cell.angle_alpha   90.00
_cell.angle_beta   90.00
_cell.angle_gamma   90.00
#
_symmetry.space_group_name_H-M   'P 1'
#
loop_
_entity.id
_entity.type
_entity.pdbx_description
1 polymer ?
#
loop_
_entity_poly.entity_id
_entity_poly.type
_entity_poly.pdbx_seq_one_letter_code
_entity_poly.pdbx_strand_id
1 'polypeptide(L)'
;MSKKRQHQTSGSGAGVSRKKSTKATLKFEDGPNQFRFRLVCSLLTLKPISIRNIRPDDIEEPGLRDHEVAFLKLLDMITDGSSVEINNTGTSLRFKPGLLLGGDHVFDNCEGRSIGWFMEGILPLAPFGKEPLTIHFKGITDGHSSKDLSVDYIQAVQ
;
A
#
# COMPACT_ATOMS: atom_id res chain seq x y z
N MET A 1 46.80 56.12 -13.24
CA MET A 1 46.08 54.84 -13.40
C MET A 1 45.51 54.43 -12.04
N SER A 2 44.30 54.91 -11.72
CA SER A 2 43.62 54.66 -10.44
C SER A 2 42.35 53.84 -10.69
N LYS A 3 42.30 52.60 -10.18
CA LYS A 3 41.09 51.77 -10.25
C LYS A 3 40.17 52.12 -9.07
N LYS A 4 38.98 52.57 -9.43
CA LYS A 4 37.89 53.07 -8.57
C LYS A 4 37.14 51.88 -7.96
N ARG A 5 36.96 51.89 -6.64
CA ARG A 5 36.08 50.99 -5.88
C ARG A 5 34.64 51.11 -6.41
N GLN A 6 33.98 49.98 -6.65
CA GLN A 6 32.53 49.89 -6.75
C GLN A 6 32.03 49.04 -5.57
N HIS A 7 31.24 49.69 -4.71
CA HIS A 7 30.25 49.02 -3.88
C HIS A 7 28.98 48.86 -4.71
N GLN A 8 28.42 47.65 -4.76
CA GLN A 8 27.02 47.41 -5.05
C GLN A 8 26.52 46.29 -4.14
N THR A 9 25.55 46.64 -3.31
CA THR A 9 24.74 45.78 -2.46
C THR A 9 23.43 45.40 -3.17
N SER A 10 22.75 44.38 -2.64
CA SER A 10 21.40 43.87 -2.97
C SER A 10 21.33 42.90 -4.16
N GLY A 11 20.64 41.76 -4.10
CA GLY A 11 19.85 41.15 -3.04
C GLY A 11 19.21 39.86 -3.56
N SER A 12 19.16 38.86 -2.68
CA SER A 12 18.03 37.94 -2.47
C SER A 12 17.55 37.05 -3.62
N GLY A 13 17.80 35.75 -3.46
CA GLY A 13 17.17 34.69 -4.23
C GLY A 13 17.72 33.30 -3.88
N ALA A 14 18.05 33.05 -2.60
CA ALA A 14 18.38 31.70 -2.16
C ALA A 14 17.09 30.88 -2.17
N GLY A 15 16.83 30.21 -3.29
CA GLY A 15 15.79 29.19 -3.38
C GLY A 15 16.07 28.14 -2.30
N VAL A 16 15.28 28.19 -1.23
CA VAL A 16 15.28 27.15 -0.20
C VAL A 16 14.72 25.90 -0.86
N SER A 17 15.63 25.06 -1.39
CA SER A 17 15.30 23.71 -1.81
C SER A 17 14.87 22.94 -0.57
N ARG A 18 13.56 22.89 -0.38
CA ARG A 18 12.90 22.21 0.73
C ARG A 18 13.22 20.72 0.60
N LYS A 19 14.28 20.25 1.27
CA LYS A 19 14.55 18.82 1.42
C LYS A 19 13.28 18.20 1.99
N LYS A 20 12.52 17.46 1.16
CA LYS A 20 11.38 16.68 1.64
C LYS A 20 11.94 15.70 2.67
N SER A 21 11.57 15.87 3.94
CA SER A 21 11.87 14.91 5.00
C SER A 21 11.19 13.60 4.62
N THR A 22 11.95 12.65 4.09
CA THR A 22 11.46 11.32 3.77
C THR A 22 11.27 10.57 5.09
N LYS A 23 10.03 10.26 5.44
CA LYS A 23 9.75 9.39 6.59
C LYS A 23 10.55 8.09 6.44
N ALA A 24 11.22 7.66 7.50
CA ALA A 24 12.02 6.45 7.50
C ALA A 24 11.17 5.24 7.08
N THR A 25 11.68 4.43 6.15
CA THR A 25 11.02 3.19 5.72
C THR A 25 11.08 2.15 6.83
N LEU A 26 9.94 1.63 7.25
CA LEU A 26 9.88 0.51 8.18
C LEU A 26 10.24 -0.79 7.46
N LYS A 27 11.02 -1.65 8.10
CA LYS A 27 11.49 -2.92 7.52
C LYS A 27 10.94 -4.08 8.35
N PHE A 28 10.38 -5.06 7.66
CA PHE A 28 9.89 -6.30 8.22
C PHE A 28 10.61 -7.46 7.56
N GLU A 29 11.09 -8.41 8.35
CA GLU A 29 11.95 -9.53 7.90
C GLU A 29 11.35 -10.91 8.19
N ASP A 30 10.13 -10.94 8.72
CA ASP A 30 9.37 -12.14 9.10
C ASP A 30 8.37 -12.57 8.02
N GLY A 31 8.64 -12.23 6.75
CA GLY A 31 7.88 -12.72 5.60
C GLY A 31 6.44 -12.19 5.51
N PRO A 32 5.47 -13.05 5.11
CA PRO A 32 4.09 -12.63 4.81
C PRO A 32 3.22 -12.39 6.06
N ASN A 33 3.80 -12.44 7.26
CA ASN A 33 3.05 -12.25 8.50
C ASN A 33 2.32 -10.90 8.50
N GLN A 34 1.03 -10.92 8.84
CA GLN A 34 0.19 -9.71 8.91
C GLN A 34 0.25 -8.82 7.66
N PHE A 35 0.46 -9.41 6.47
CA PHE A 35 0.68 -8.70 5.21
C PHE A 35 -0.33 -7.58 4.96
N ARG A 36 -1.64 -7.90 5.04
CA ARG A 36 -2.74 -6.93 4.85
C ARG A 36 -2.64 -5.75 5.83
N PHE A 37 -2.55 -6.04 7.12
CA PHE A 37 -2.50 -5.01 8.17
C PHE A 37 -1.27 -4.11 8.05
N ARG A 38 -0.12 -4.65 7.63
CA ARG A 38 1.09 -3.84 7.38
C ARG A 38 0.87 -2.80 6.29
N LEU A 39 0.27 -3.22 5.17
CA LEU A 39 -0.06 -2.32 4.06
C LEU A 39 -1.10 -1.28 4.45
N VAL A 40 -2.16 -1.70 5.16
CA VAL A 40 -3.20 -0.81 5.69
C VAL A 40 -2.60 0.24 6.62
N CYS A 41 -1.80 -0.18 7.60
CA CYS A 41 -1.10 0.74 8.50
C CYS A 41 -0.12 1.65 7.76
N SER A 42 0.53 1.18 6.70
CA SER A 42 1.39 2.00 5.84
C SER A 42 0.60 3.13 5.19
N LEU A 43 -0.58 2.84 4.64
CA LEU A 43 -1.49 3.82 4.05
C LEU A 43 -2.00 4.82 5.10
N LEU A 44 -2.51 4.35 6.23
CA LEU A 44 -3.05 5.22 7.30
C LEU A 44 -1.97 6.13 7.91
N THR A 45 -0.74 5.65 8.05
CA THR A 45 0.36 6.43 8.65
C THR A 45 1.18 7.22 7.62
N LEU A 46 0.93 6.99 6.33
CA LEU A 46 1.72 7.49 5.21
C LEU A 46 3.22 7.23 5.41
N LYS A 47 3.59 6.05 5.91
CA LYS A 47 4.97 5.62 6.14
C LYS A 47 5.32 4.48 5.17
N PRO A 48 6.37 4.61 4.34
CA PRO A 48 6.80 3.52 3.47
C PRO A 48 7.22 2.29 4.28
N ILE A 49 6.94 1.11 3.73
CA ILE A 49 7.34 -0.17 4.34
C ILE A 49 8.12 -1.03 3.34
N SER A 50 8.94 -1.93 3.87
CA SER A 50 9.60 -2.99 3.11
C SER A 50 9.40 -4.31 3.84
N ILE A 51 8.90 -5.32 3.15
CA ILE A 51 8.67 -6.67 3.65
C ILE A 51 9.64 -7.59 2.93
N ARG A 52 10.45 -8.34 3.67
CA ARG A 52 11.46 -9.28 3.17
C ARG A 52 11.14 -10.69 3.67
N ASN A 53 11.83 -11.66 3.08
CA ASN A 53 11.71 -13.08 3.42
C ASN A 53 10.28 -13.60 3.22
N ILE A 54 9.60 -13.14 2.18
CA ILE A 54 8.28 -13.65 1.80
C ILE A 54 8.50 -15.04 1.19
N ARG A 55 8.28 -16.10 2.00
CA ARG A 55 8.35 -17.52 1.59
C ARG A 55 9.56 -17.85 0.69
N PRO A 56 10.81 -17.55 1.09
CA PRO A 56 11.97 -17.80 0.25
C PRO A 56 12.28 -19.29 0.11
N ASP A 57 11.87 -20.11 1.07
CA ASP A 57 12.19 -21.54 1.15
C ASP A 57 11.11 -22.45 0.54
N ASP A 58 10.02 -21.88 -0.01
CA ASP A 58 9.01 -22.66 -0.72
C ASP A 58 9.55 -23.07 -2.09
N ILE A 59 9.63 -24.38 -2.34
CA ILE A 59 10.25 -24.96 -3.53
C ILE A 59 9.36 -24.80 -4.76
N GLU A 60 8.04 -24.87 -4.59
CA GLU A 60 7.07 -24.85 -5.68
C GLU A 60 6.65 -23.42 -6.02
N GLU A 61 6.37 -22.62 -4.98
CA GLU A 61 5.81 -21.27 -5.14
C GLU A 61 6.50 -20.27 -4.18
N PRO A 62 7.75 -19.87 -4.46
CA PRO A 62 8.46 -18.87 -3.67
C PRO A 62 7.82 -17.48 -3.82
N GLY A 63 7.84 -16.69 -2.74
CA GLY A 63 7.42 -15.29 -2.78
C GLY A 63 5.94 -15.01 -2.48
N LEU A 64 5.45 -13.92 -3.07
CA LEU A 64 4.06 -13.47 -2.99
C LEU A 64 3.13 -14.46 -3.71
N ARG A 65 1.95 -14.69 -3.11
CA ARG A 65 0.88 -15.49 -3.71
C ARG A 65 -0.07 -14.60 -4.52
N ASP A 66 -0.84 -15.21 -5.42
CA ASP A 66 -1.77 -14.50 -6.30
C ASP A 66 -2.76 -13.60 -5.54
N HIS A 67 -3.32 -14.09 -4.43
CA HIS A 67 -4.22 -13.30 -3.58
C HIS A 67 -3.54 -12.08 -2.93
N GLU A 68 -2.23 -12.14 -2.64
CA GLU A 68 -1.46 -11.02 -2.09
C GLU A 68 -1.17 -9.98 -3.19
N VAL A 69 -0.88 -10.44 -4.40
CA VAL A 69 -0.72 -9.57 -5.58
C VAL A 69 -2.06 -8.91 -5.93
N ALA A 70 -3.16 -9.66 -5.89
CA ALA A 70 -4.52 -9.16 -6.06
C ALA A 70 -4.85 -8.07 -5.04
N PHE A 71 -4.45 -8.25 -3.78
CA PHE A 71 -4.63 -7.25 -2.74
C PHE A 71 -3.84 -5.96 -3.03
N LEU A 72 -2.60 -6.08 -3.50
CA LEU A 72 -1.80 -4.92 -3.89
C LEU A 72 -2.47 -4.13 -5.03
N LYS A 73 -3.05 -4.81 -6.02
CA LYS A 73 -3.84 -4.19 -7.09
C LYS A 73 -5.10 -3.49 -6.56
N LEU A 74 -5.78 -4.11 -5.60
CA LEU A 74 -6.94 -3.50 -4.94
C LEU A 74 -6.56 -2.21 -4.20
N LEU A 75 -5.41 -2.20 -3.51
CA LEU A 75 -4.92 -0.99 -2.85
C LEU A 75 -4.55 0.10 -3.85
N ASP A 76 -3.91 -0.26 -4.97
CA ASP A 76 -3.57 0.67 -6.05
C ASP A 76 -4.83 1.31 -6.64
N MET A 77 -5.89 0.54 -6.84
CA MET A 77 -7.18 1.02 -7.35
C MET A 77 -7.84 2.09 -6.45
N ILE A 78 -7.74 1.96 -5.13
CA ILE A 78 -8.38 2.90 -4.17
C ILE A 78 -7.45 4.04 -3.72
N THR A 79 -6.22 4.08 -4.24
CA THR A 79 -5.22 5.09 -3.88
C THR A 79 -4.69 5.84 -5.10
N ASP A 80 -4.14 7.02 -4.88
CA ASP A 80 -3.43 7.78 -5.91
C ASP A 80 -1.97 8.02 -5.50
N GLY A 81 -1.06 7.68 -6.40
CA GLY A 81 0.38 7.82 -6.20
C GLY A 81 1.02 6.80 -5.25
N SER A 82 0.34 5.70 -4.94
CA SER A 82 0.97 4.53 -4.31
C SER A 82 1.99 3.89 -5.26
N SER A 83 3.05 3.30 -4.72
CA SER A 83 3.99 2.55 -5.54
C SER A 83 4.40 1.24 -4.88
N VAL A 84 4.43 0.20 -5.70
CA VAL A 84 4.74 -1.17 -5.30
C VAL A 84 5.96 -1.62 -6.09
N GLU A 85 7.06 -1.92 -5.40
CA GLU A 85 8.28 -2.45 -6.00
C GLU A 85 8.50 -3.87 -5.48
N ILE A 86 8.47 -4.85 -6.37
CA ILE A 86 8.67 -6.26 -6.05
C ILE A 86 9.98 -6.71 -6.70
N ASN A 87 10.79 -7.48 -5.97
CA ASN A 87 11.99 -8.07 -6.56
C ASN A 87 11.65 -9.19 -7.55
N ASN A 88 12.62 -9.58 -8.39
CA ASN A 88 12.40 -10.57 -9.46
C ASN A 88 11.81 -11.91 -8.96
N THR A 89 12.13 -12.32 -7.74
CA THR A 89 11.67 -13.59 -7.15
C THR A 89 10.43 -13.45 -6.26
N GLY A 90 9.87 -12.24 -6.10
CA GLY A 90 8.69 -12.01 -5.26
C GLY A 90 8.91 -12.15 -3.74
N THR A 91 10.15 -12.41 -3.29
CA THR A 91 10.48 -12.63 -1.86
C THR A 91 10.69 -11.33 -1.07
N SER A 92 10.69 -10.18 -1.74
CA SER A 92 10.82 -8.86 -1.14
C SER A 92 9.92 -7.85 -1.84
N LEU A 93 9.18 -7.10 -1.04
CA LEU A 93 8.29 -6.03 -1.45
C LEU A 93 8.71 -4.72 -0.78
N ARG A 94 8.68 -3.62 -1.52
CA ARG A 94 8.67 -2.26 -0.98
C ARG A 94 7.37 -1.59 -1.39
N PHE A 95 6.65 -1.10 -0.40
CA PHE A 95 5.39 -0.39 -0.58
C PHE A 95 5.55 1.05 -0.11
N LYS A 96 5.25 1.99 -1.01
CA LYS A 96 5.20 3.42 -0.71
C LYS A 96 3.74 3.85 -0.76
N PRO A 97 3.16 4.31 0.36
CA PRO A 97 1.76 4.68 0.41
C PRO A 97 1.51 5.98 -0.37
N GLY A 98 0.44 5.98 -1.16
CA GLY A 98 -0.16 7.14 -1.78
C GLY A 98 -1.28 7.73 -0.92
N LEU A 99 -2.14 8.52 -1.58
CA LEU A 99 -3.30 9.15 -0.96
C LEU A 99 -4.54 8.26 -1.12
N LEU A 100 -5.28 8.02 -0.04
CA LEU A 100 -6.57 7.32 -0.12
C LEU A 100 -7.59 8.23 -0.78
N LEU A 101 -8.17 7.77 -1.88
CA LEU A 101 -9.20 8.51 -2.59
C LEU A 101 -10.60 8.04 -2.21
N GLY A 102 -10.85 6.73 -2.20
CA GLY A 102 -12.21 6.20 -2.20
C GLY A 102 -12.75 6.07 -3.63
N GLY A 103 -14.05 6.29 -3.83
CA GLY A 103 -14.70 6.24 -5.14
C GLY A 103 -15.45 4.93 -5.41
N ASP A 104 -15.96 4.79 -6.63
CA ASP A 104 -16.72 3.62 -7.10
C ASP A 104 -15.85 2.73 -7.98
N HIS A 105 -15.73 1.46 -7.58
CA HIS A 105 -14.79 0.51 -8.16
C HIS A 105 -15.42 -0.88 -8.34
N VAL A 106 -14.95 -1.62 -9.33
CA VAL A 106 -15.30 -3.03 -9.53
C VAL A 106 -14.03 -3.87 -9.37
N PHE A 107 -14.10 -4.89 -8.51
CA PHE A 107 -12.97 -5.79 -8.26
C PHE A 107 -13.38 -7.25 -8.45
N ASP A 108 -12.86 -7.88 -9.50
CA ASP A 108 -13.15 -9.26 -9.91
C ASP A 108 -11.98 -10.23 -9.75
N ASN A 109 -10.79 -9.73 -9.35
CA ASN A 109 -9.58 -10.52 -9.22
C ASN A 109 -9.44 -11.16 -7.82
N CYS A 110 -10.49 -11.82 -7.32
CA CYS A 110 -10.49 -12.51 -6.03
C CYS A 110 -9.89 -13.92 -6.15
N GLU A 111 -8.65 -14.04 -6.62
CA GLU A 111 -7.97 -15.32 -6.82
C GLU A 111 -7.43 -15.87 -5.49
N GLY A 112 -7.53 -17.18 -5.26
CA GLY A 112 -6.88 -17.90 -4.15
C GLY A 112 -7.46 -17.70 -2.73
N ARG A 113 -8.39 -16.76 -2.53
CA ARG A 113 -9.06 -16.48 -1.24
C ARG A 113 -10.50 -15.98 -1.45
N SER A 114 -11.33 -16.07 -0.41
CA SER A 114 -12.69 -15.50 -0.46
C SER A 114 -12.69 -13.97 -0.43
N ILE A 115 -13.79 -13.36 -0.87
CA ILE A 115 -14.00 -11.90 -0.84
C ILE A 115 -13.77 -11.32 0.57
N GLY A 116 -14.18 -12.05 1.61
CA GLY A 116 -14.03 -11.60 2.99
C GLY A 116 -12.58 -11.34 3.40
N TRP A 117 -11.62 -12.07 2.82
CA TRP A 117 -10.20 -11.82 3.05
C TRP A 117 -9.75 -10.45 2.51
N PHE A 118 -10.30 -10.00 1.38
CA PHE A 118 -10.01 -8.67 0.83
C PHE A 118 -10.75 -7.58 1.61
N MET A 119 -12.02 -7.81 1.96
CA MET A 119 -12.84 -6.87 2.74
C MET A 119 -12.21 -6.54 4.10
N GLU A 120 -11.71 -7.54 4.83
CA GLU A 120 -11.05 -7.34 6.13
C GLU A 120 -9.87 -6.35 6.02
N GLY A 121 -9.14 -6.37 4.90
CA GLY A 121 -8.06 -5.42 4.63
C GLY A 121 -8.55 -4.01 4.27
N ILE A 122 -9.69 -3.89 3.59
CA ILE A 122 -10.19 -2.60 3.07
C ILE A 122 -11.04 -1.84 4.09
N LEU A 123 -11.81 -2.53 4.94
CA LEU A 123 -12.71 -1.89 5.91
C LEU A 123 -12.02 -0.82 6.78
N PRO A 124 -10.80 -1.04 7.31
CA PRO A 124 -10.11 -0.01 8.09
C PRO A 124 -9.72 1.24 7.29
N LEU A 125 -9.69 1.17 5.95
CA LEU A 125 -9.34 2.28 5.06
C LEU A 125 -10.56 3.09 4.62
N ALA A 126 -11.75 2.48 4.59
CA ALA A 126 -12.99 3.07 4.08
C ALA A 126 -13.32 4.47 4.63
N PRO A 127 -13.19 4.77 5.94
CA PRO A 127 -13.56 6.09 6.47
C PRO A 127 -12.52 7.19 6.22
N PHE A 128 -11.35 6.86 5.68
CA PHE A 128 -10.24 7.82 5.49
C PHE A 128 -10.05 8.26 4.03
N GLY A 129 -10.92 7.81 3.12
CA GLY A 129 -10.97 8.28 1.74
C GLY A 129 -11.41 9.75 1.64
N LYS A 130 -11.05 10.41 0.54
CA LYS A 130 -11.58 11.73 0.20
C LYS A 130 -13.06 11.67 -0.16
N GLU A 131 -13.44 10.62 -0.87
CA GLU A 131 -14.80 10.31 -1.32
C GLU A 131 -15.27 9.02 -0.62
N PRO A 132 -16.59 8.80 -0.51
CA PRO A 132 -17.14 7.52 -0.08
C PRO A 132 -16.59 6.37 -0.91
N LEU A 133 -16.28 5.25 -0.26
CA LEU A 133 -15.77 4.06 -0.93
C LEU A 133 -16.90 3.08 -1.24
N THR A 134 -17.11 2.82 -2.54
CA THR A 134 -18.02 1.79 -3.07
C THR A 134 -17.18 0.80 -3.86
N ILE A 135 -17.21 -0.48 -3.49
CA ILE A 135 -16.52 -1.54 -4.23
C ILE A 135 -17.48 -2.68 -4.52
N HIS A 136 -17.63 -3.00 -5.80
CA HIS A 136 -18.36 -4.16 -6.29
C HIS A 136 -17.41 -5.36 -6.41
N PHE A 137 -17.39 -6.20 -5.39
CA PHE A 137 -16.61 -7.45 -5.40
C PHE A 137 -17.31 -8.55 -6.20
N LYS A 138 -16.56 -9.23 -7.06
CA LYS A 138 -17.00 -10.44 -7.77
C LYS A 138 -16.05 -11.59 -7.47
N GLY A 139 -16.57 -12.68 -6.93
CA GLY A 139 -15.76 -13.81 -6.49
C GLY A 139 -16.50 -14.72 -5.52
N ILE A 140 -15.76 -15.60 -4.86
CA ILE A 140 -16.28 -16.56 -3.88
C ILE A 140 -16.58 -15.83 -2.57
N THR A 141 -17.82 -15.92 -2.09
CA THR A 141 -18.29 -15.23 -0.87
C THR A 141 -18.03 -16.03 0.42
N ASP A 142 -17.85 -17.34 0.33
CA ASP A 142 -17.55 -18.26 1.43
C ASP A 142 -16.79 -19.49 0.93
N GLY A 143 -15.93 -20.08 1.78
CA GLY A 143 -15.47 -21.47 1.58
C GLY A 143 -14.12 -21.72 0.88
N HIS A 144 -13.29 -20.73 0.58
CA HIS A 144 -11.96 -21.00 -0.01
C HIS A 144 -10.92 -21.47 1.05
N SER A 145 -11.08 -21.07 2.31
CA SER A 145 -10.21 -21.46 3.43
C SER A 145 -11.03 -21.39 4.71
N SER A 146 -10.85 -22.34 5.63
CA SER A 146 -11.54 -22.36 6.93
C SER A 146 -11.19 -21.19 7.86
N LYS A 147 -10.25 -20.34 7.45
CA LYS A 147 -9.80 -19.16 8.18
C LYS A 147 -10.35 -17.84 7.63
N ASP A 148 -10.90 -17.86 6.42
CA ASP A 148 -11.42 -16.64 5.81
C ASP A 148 -12.82 -16.37 6.37
N LEU A 149 -13.09 -15.11 6.74
CA LEU A 149 -14.42 -14.71 7.19
C LEU A 149 -15.40 -14.71 6.01
N SER A 150 -16.63 -15.15 6.25
CA SER A 150 -17.71 -15.01 5.26
C SER A 150 -18.19 -13.56 5.20
N VAL A 151 -18.77 -13.17 4.07
CA VAL A 151 -19.35 -11.83 3.89
C VAL A 151 -20.47 -11.58 4.91
N ASP A 152 -21.30 -12.59 5.19
CA ASP A 152 -22.39 -12.49 6.15
C ASP A 152 -21.89 -12.21 7.57
N TYR A 153 -20.77 -12.83 7.97
CA TYR A 153 -20.16 -12.58 9.28
C TYR A 153 -19.68 -11.13 9.40
N ILE A 154 -19.02 -10.62 8.36
CA ILE A 154 -18.54 -9.24 8.32
C ILE A 154 -19.71 -8.26 8.44
N GLN A 155 -20.83 -8.53 7.75
CA GLN A 155 -22.03 -7.69 7.82
C GLN A 155 -22.72 -7.75 9.19
N ALA A 156 -22.77 -8.92 9.83
CA ALA A 156 -23.50 -9.10 11.08
C ALA A 156 -22.80 -8.51 12.32
N VAL A 157 -21.48 -8.32 12.27
CA VAL A 157 -20.65 -8.02 13.45
C VAL A 157 -20.07 -6.59 13.43
N GLN A 158 -20.15 -5.87 12.31
CA GLN A 158 -19.55 -4.53 12.14
C GLN A 158 -20.57 -3.39 12.25
#